data_AF-A0A946U5E7-F1
#
_entry.id   AF-A0A946U5E7-F1
#
_cell.length_a   1.000
_cell.length_b   1.000
_cell.length_c   1.000
_cell.angle_alpha   90.00
_cell.angle_beta   90.00
_cell.angle_gamma   90.00
#
_symmetry.space_group_name_H-M   'P 1'
#
loop_
_entity.id
_entity.type
_entity.pdbx_description
1 polymer ?
#
loop_
_entity_poly.entity_id
_entity_poly.type
_entity_poly.pdbx_seq_one_letter_code
_entity_poly.pdbx_strand_id
1 'polypeptide(L)'
;MNRRELLSKMILATAAVGAAPLAYPMRALAAECSPIPAMPRTLVNFMLNGGADMRFVFMPLPGTLDPVHENLMFSARRNMYESSRTSPTMTYAEMFALEYDVPVGQDFGIHRSCGWLTGEFNAGRVAVVANAYCSRNRRHDQSILNADVGEPDFNELVFERDGWGGRLVEAIGGSANAVELGGSISVFNKGSQEGDRLAQVIHAANVRDIALPNVNASGGGTGRRDVVIRALKGYYQARGEEVLTEQPANWPFHTFFDHNAAFRAFGDDIAARMADCGALPLSLLPTSSGGSFDLFSNSFEQQCRNLYDVCLAPDLFDLRTLSMSYGGWDTHGGQEGRISRNLGDILGTDKGLD
;
A
#
# COMPACT_ATOMS: atom_id res chain seq x y z
N MET A 1 29.41 -1.01 -13.79
CA MET A 1 28.44 0.09 -13.99
C MET A 1 28.29 0.83 -12.68
N ASN A 2 28.52 2.14 -12.63
CA ASN A 2 28.41 2.87 -11.36
C ASN A 2 26.94 3.16 -11.01
N ARG A 3 26.62 3.32 -9.71
CA ARG A 3 25.25 3.50 -9.20
C ARG A 3 24.53 4.69 -9.86
N ARG A 4 25.25 5.77 -10.17
CA ARG A 4 24.69 6.96 -10.80
C ARG A 4 24.27 6.69 -12.24
N GLU A 5 25.09 5.96 -13.00
CA GLU A 5 24.73 5.48 -14.33
C GLU A 5 23.54 4.53 -14.29
N LEU A 6 23.48 3.59 -13.34
CA LEU A 6 22.34 2.69 -13.21
C LEU A 6 21.05 3.48 -12.92
N LEU A 7 21.07 4.38 -11.92
CA LEU A 7 19.90 5.20 -11.58
C LEU A 7 19.51 6.14 -12.72
N SER A 8 20.46 6.79 -13.39
CA SER A 8 20.19 7.62 -14.57
C SER A 8 19.63 6.79 -15.72
N LYS A 9 20.15 5.59 -15.97
CA LYS A 9 19.61 4.67 -16.99
C LYS A 9 18.24 4.13 -16.60
N MET A 10 17.94 3.96 -15.32
CA MET A 10 16.61 3.55 -14.84
C MET A 10 15.58 4.67 -14.88
N ILE A 11 15.96 5.91 -14.54
CA ILE A 11 15.12 7.10 -14.72
C ILE A 11 14.87 7.33 -16.21
N LEU A 12 15.89 7.15 -17.06
CA LEU A 12 15.75 7.22 -18.51
C LEU A 12 14.92 6.06 -19.08
N ALA A 13 15.02 4.86 -18.52
CA ALA A 13 14.20 3.72 -18.91
C ALA A 13 12.73 3.92 -18.49
N THR A 14 12.46 4.43 -17.29
CA THR A 14 11.09 4.80 -16.86
C THR A 14 10.53 5.97 -17.69
N ALA A 15 11.37 6.94 -18.08
CA ALA A 15 10.97 8.01 -18.98
C ALA A 15 10.72 7.50 -20.43
N ALA A 16 11.53 6.56 -20.92
CA ALA A 16 11.38 5.96 -22.25
C ALA A 16 10.16 5.02 -22.32
N VAL A 17 9.93 4.23 -21.28
CA VAL A 17 8.70 3.45 -21.04
C VAL A 17 7.49 4.40 -20.93
N GLY A 18 7.64 5.56 -20.30
CA GLY A 18 6.59 6.57 -20.17
C GLY A 18 6.32 7.40 -21.44
N ALA A 19 7.19 7.33 -22.45
CA ALA A 19 7.02 8.01 -23.74
C ALA A 19 6.44 7.09 -24.83
N ALA A 20 6.52 5.78 -24.65
CA ALA A 20 5.73 4.83 -25.41
C ALA A 20 4.32 4.76 -24.79
N PRO A 21 3.23 4.73 -25.58
CA PRO A 21 1.97 4.22 -25.08
C PRO A 21 2.15 2.72 -24.90
N LEU A 22 2.84 2.32 -23.83
CA LEU A 22 2.66 0.99 -23.31
C LEU A 22 1.20 0.96 -22.87
N ALA A 23 0.37 0.42 -23.75
CA ALA A 23 -0.88 -0.20 -23.40
C ALA A 23 -0.56 -1.34 -22.45
N TYR A 24 -0.09 -1.01 -21.25
CA TYR A 24 -0.19 -1.89 -20.11
C TYR A 24 -1.67 -2.15 -19.98
N PRO A 25 -2.07 -3.41 -19.99
CA PRO A 25 -3.46 -3.73 -19.99
C PRO A 25 -4.06 -3.20 -18.68
N MET A 26 -4.91 -2.17 -18.78
CA MET A 26 -6.01 -1.91 -17.85
C MET A 26 -7.02 -3.10 -17.85
N ARG A 27 -6.56 -4.34 -18.14
CA ARG A 27 -7.39 -5.54 -18.31
C ARG A 27 -8.00 -6.04 -17.00
N ALA A 28 -7.59 -5.47 -15.86
CA ALA A 28 -8.06 -5.88 -14.56
C ALA A 28 -9.13 -4.96 -13.95
N LEU A 29 -9.31 -3.74 -14.47
CA LEU A 29 -10.37 -2.85 -13.96
C LEU A 29 -11.69 -3.22 -14.63
N ALA A 30 -12.76 -3.30 -13.82
CA ALA A 30 -14.08 -3.83 -14.20
C ALA A 30 -14.47 -3.49 -15.64
N ALA A 31 -14.73 -4.52 -16.45
CA ALA A 31 -15.27 -4.39 -17.79
C ALA A 31 -16.63 -3.66 -17.83
N GLU A 32 -17.31 -3.57 -16.68
CA GLU A 32 -18.59 -2.89 -16.47
C GLU A 32 -18.44 -1.38 -16.21
N CYS A 33 -17.29 -0.94 -15.70
CA CYS A 33 -17.01 0.46 -15.42
C CYS A 33 -16.57 1.12 -16.73
N SER A 34 -17.46 1.86 -17.40
CA SER A 34 -17.12 2.55 -18.65
C SER A 34 -17.84 3.88 -18.81
N PRO A 35 -17.13 4.96 -19.16
CA PRO A 35 -15.67 5.04 -19.30
C PRO A 35 -14.99 5.24 -17.93
N ILE A 36 -13.95 4.45 -17.62
CA ILE A 36 -13.03 4.77 -16.52
C ILE A 36 -12.22 6.01 -16.92
N PRO A 37 -12.18 7.07 -16.09
CA PRO A 37 -11.32 8.21 -16.35
C PRO A 37 -9.86 7.80 -16.51
N ALA A 38 -9.13 8.48 -17.40
CA ALA A 38 -7.74 8.14 -17.65
C ALA A 38 -6.92 8.20 -16.35
N MET A 39 -6.26 7.10 -15.99
CA MET A 39 -5.42 7.08 -14.79
C MET A 39 -4.22 8.01 -15.02
N PRO A 40 -4.01 9.02 -14.16
CA PRO A 40 -2.79 9.81 -14.22
C PRO A 40 -1.59 8.97 -13.83
N ARG A 41 -0.39 9.45 -14.18
CA ARG A 41 0.85 8.85 -13.65
C ARG A 41 0.81 8.89 -12.13
N THR A 42 0.76 7.71 -11.53
CA THR A 42 0.56 7.53 -10.10
C THR A 42 1.72 6.74 -9.52
N LEU A 43 2.25 7.21 -8.40
CA LEU A 43 3.26 6.49 -7.62
C LEU A 43 2.57 5.74 -6.49
N VAL A 44 2.81 4.43 -6.40
CA VAL A 44 2.39 3.62 -5.25
C VAL A 44 3.59 3.39 -4.33
N ASN A 45 3.56 3.97 -3.14
CA ASN A 45 4.48 3.68 -2.07
C ASN A 45 3.94 2.52 -1.24
N PHE A 46 4.70 1.44 -1.14
CA PHE A 46 4.34 0.28 -0.33
C PHE A 46 5.40 0.04 0.76
N MET A 47 5.06 0.41 1.99
CA MET A 47 5.96 0.33 3.12
C MET A 47 5.89 -1.03 3.82
N LEU A 48 7.03 -1.71 3.93
CA LEU A 48 7.16 -2.96 4.69
C LEU A 48 7.60 -2.66 6.14
N ASN A 49 6.61 -2.37 6.98
CA ASN A 49 6.79 -1.94 8.37
C ASN A 49 7.44 -3.03 9.24
N GLY A 50 8.58 -2.69 9.84
CA GLY A 50 9.40 -3.60 10.66
C GLY A 50 10.73 -3.97 10.00
N GLY A 51 11.00 -3.52 8.77
CA GLY A 51 12.29 -3.77 8.10
C GLY A 51 12.37 -5.18 7.54
N ALA A 52 11.55 -5.44 6.52
CA ALA A 52 11.51 -6.73 5.84
C ALA A 52 12.90 -7.20 5.42
N ASP A 53 13.28 -8.40 5.85
CA ASP A 53 14.47 -9.05 5.37
C ASP A 53 14.21 -9.66 3.98
N MET A 54 14.26 -8.82 2.95
CA MET A 54 14.04 -9.24 1.55
C MET A 54 15.10 -10.21 1.04
N ARG A 55 16.17 -10.47 1.81
CA ARG A 55 17.09 -11.56 1.52
C ARG A 55 16.35 -12.91 1.60
N PHE A 56 15.26 -13.03 2.36
CA PHE A 56 14.42 -14.24 2.36
C PHE A 56 13.76 -14.54 1.02
N VAL A 57 13.60 -13.54 0.15
CA VAL A 57 13.00 -13.73 -1.18
C VAL A 57 13.98 -14.41 -2.11
N PHE A 58 15.25 -13.96 -2.13
CA PHE A 58 16.26 -14.43 -3.07
C PHE A 58 17.42 -15.10 -2.35
N MET A 59 17.75 -16.33 -2.74
CA MET A 59 18.85 -17.09 -2.15
C MET A 59 19.83 -17.62 -3.17
N PRO A 60 21.15 -17.50 -2.98
CA PRO A 60 22.13 -18.07 -3.91
C PRO A 60 21.99 -19.58 -4.04
N LEU A 61 22.13 -20.14 -5.23
CA LEU A 61 22.09 -21.60 -5.40
C LEU A 61 23.25 -22.24 -4.61
N PRO A 62 23.06 -23.38 -3.91
CA PRO A 62 24.14 -24.05 -3.17
C PRO A 62 25.34 -24.35 -4.06
N GLY A 63 26.54 -24.03 -3.56
CA GLY A 63 27.80 -24.20 -4.29
C GLY A 63 28.16 -23.08 -5.27
N THR A 64 27.33 -22.04 -5.41
CA THR A 64 27.67 -20.85 -6.22
C THR A 64 28.50 -19.81 -5.47
N LEU A 65 28.41 -19.80 -4.14
CA LEU A 65 29.26 -18.99 -3.28
C LEU A 65 30.51 -19.79 -2.89
N ASP A 66 31.59 -19.10 -2.51
CA ASP A 66 32.70 -19.80 -1.87
C ASP A 66 32.25 -20.40 -0.51
N PRO A 67 32.85 -21.52 -0.09
CA PRO A 67 32.38 -22.26 1.09
C PRO A 67 32.37 -21.44 2.39
N VAL A 68 33.25 -20.45 2.52
CA VAL A 68 33.32 -19.61 3.73
C VAL A 68 32.12 -18.67 3.79
N HIS A 69 31.82 -17.96 2.69
CA HIS A 69 30.67 -17.07 2.63
C HIS A 69 29.34 -17.84 2.70
N GLU A 70 29.25 -19.00 2.05
CA GLU A 70 28.07 -19.86 2.14
C GLU A 70 27.77 -20.27 3.58
N ASN A 71 28.80 -20.72 4.31
CA ASN A 71 28.65 -21.13 5.70
C ASN A 71 28.27 -19.96 6.63
N LEU A 72 28.86 -18.78 6.42
CA LEU A 72 28.51 -17.57 7.19
C LEU A 72 27.06 -17.14 6.94
N MET A 73 26.65 -17.11 5.68
CA MET A 73 25.29 -16.77 5.29
C MET A 73 24.28 -17.77 5.86
N PHE A 74 24.53 -19.08 5.70
CA PHE A 74 23.63 -20.12 6.19
C PHE A 74 23.55 -20.13 7.71
N SER A 75 24.70 -20.00 8.40
CA SER A 75 24.74 -19.91 9.88
C SER A 75 23.93 -18.73 10.41
N ALA A 76 23.99 -17.56 9.74
CA ALA A 76 23.19 -16.40 10.11
C ALA A 76 21.69 -16.63 9.92
N ARG A 77 21.29 -17.34 8.85
CA ARG A 77 19.89 -17.61 8.54
C ARG A 77 19.26 -18.73 9.35
N ARG A 78 20.06 -19.72 9.71
CA ARG A 78 19.60 -20.93 10.40
C ARG A 78 18.75 -20.62 11.63
N ASN A 79 19.11 -19.56 12.37
CA ASN A 79 18.40 -19.13 13.58
C ASN A 79 16.96 -18.65 13.32
N MET A 80 16.61 -18.33 12.08
CA MET A 80 15.27 -17.85 11.70
C MET A 80 14.27 -19.00 11.55
N TYR A 81 14.76 -20.22 11.34
CA TYR A 81 13.95 -21.42 11.25
C TYR A 81 13.66 -21.96 12.65
N GLU A 82 12.48 -22.55 12.84
CA GLU A 82 12.16 -23.23 14.10
C GLU A 82 13.07 -24.46 14.32
N SER A 83 13.44 -24.72 15.57
CA SER A 83 14.26 -25.89 15.92
C SER A 83 13.62 -27.22 15.55
N SER A 84 12.28 -27.25 15.42
CA SER A 84 11.49 -28.38 14.92
C SER A 84 11.74 -28.67 13.43
N ARG A 85 12.07 -27.65 12.64
CA ARG A 85 12.31 -27.75 11.18
C ARG A 85 13.78 -27.91 10.85
N THR A 86 14.69 -27.45 11.71
CA THR A 86 16.13 -27.61 11.48
C THR A 86 16.74 -28.62 12.43
N SER A 87 17.07 -29.81 11.93
CA SER A 87 18.02 -30.70 12.62
C SER A 87 19.37 -29.99 12.75
N PRO A 88 20.14 -30.18 13.86
CA PRO A 88 21.55 -29.81 13.98
C PRO A 88 22.40 -30.09 12.72
N THR A 89 22.04 -31.14 11.97
CA THR A 89 22.74 -31.62 10.77
C THR A 89 22.18 -31.12 9.44
N MET A 90 21.08 -30.35 9.42
CA MET A 90 20.51 -29.84 8.16
C MET A 90 21.53 -28.97 7.41
N THR A 91 21.78 -29.33 6.16
CA THR A 91 22.70 -28.61 5.28
C THR A 91 22.02 -27.45 4.58
N TYR A 92 22.82 -26.54 4.03
CA TYR A 92 22.30 -25.44 3.23
C TYR A 92 21.52 -25.94 2.00
N ALA A 93 22.06 -26.94 1.29
CA ALA A 93 21.44 -27.50 0.10
C ALA A 93 20.08 -28.14 0.37
N GLU A 94 19.93 -28.85 1.49
CA GLU A 94 18.64 -29.43 1.90
C GLU A 94 17.62 -28.34 2.20
N MET A 95 17.98 -27.31 2.96
CA MET A 95 17.08 -26.19 3.24
C MET A 95 16.69 -25.46 1.95
N PHE A 96 17.67 -25.19 1.07
CA PHE A 96 17.42 -24.52 -0.19
C PHE A 96 16.40 -25.29 -1.04
N ALA A 97 16.56 -26.60 -1.16
CA ALA A 97 15.65 -27.45 -1.92
C ALA A 97 14.22 -27.52 -1.35
N LEU A 98 14.06 -27.23 -0.06
CA LEU A 98 12.74 -27.19 0.60
C LEU A 98 12.01 -25.87 0.35
N GLU A 99 12.72 -24.74 0.39
CA GLU A 99 12.10 -23.41 0.49
C GLU A 99 12.15 -22.60 -0.81
N TYR A 100 13.00 -22.96 -1.78
CA TYR A 100 13.24 -22.13 -2.97
C TYR A 100 13.01 -22.90 -4.27
N ASP A 101 12.54 -22.17 -5.27
CA ASP A 101 12.47 -22.59 -6.67
C ASP A 101 13.51 -21.84 -7.49
N VAL A 102 14.19 -22.53 -8.41
CA VAL A 102 15.25 -21.95 -9.23
C VAL A 102 14.66 -21.47 -10.56
N PRO A 103 14.62 -20.16 -10.83
CA PRO A 103 14.22 -19.66 -12.15
C PRO A 103 15.21 -20.13 -13.22
N VAL A 104 14.72 -20.28 -14.46
CA VAL A 104 15.53 -20.85 -15.53
C VAL A 104 16.78 -20.01 -15.79
N GLY A 105 17.94 -20.65 -15.70
CA GLY A 105 19.23 -20.03 -16.00
C GLY A 105 19.74 -19.04 -14.94
N GLN A 106 19.25 -19.13 -13.71
CA GLN A 106 19.69 -18.28 -12.60
C GLN A 106 20.54 -19.04 -11.58
N ASP A 107 21.49 -18.34 -10.98
CA ASP A 107 22.36 -18.82 -9.90
C ASP A 107 21.76 -18.53 -8.51
N PHE A 108 20.44 -18.32 -8.44
CA PHE A 108 19.70 -18.08 -7.22
C PHE A 108 18.29 -18.68 -7.31
N GLY A 109 17.70 -18.97 -6.16
CA GLY A 109 16.30 -19.35 -6.02
C GLY A 109 15.43 -18.19 -5.54
N ILE A 110 14.15 -18.25 -5.88
CA ILE A 110 13.09 -17.40 -5.35
C ILE A 110 12.28 -18.23 -4.35
N HIS A 111 11.93 -17.64 -3.20
CA HIS A 111 11.18 -18.33 -2.15
C HIS A 111 9.84 -18.87 -2.70
N ARG A 112 9.48 -20.11 -2.35
CA ARG A 112 8.32 -20.82 -2.89
C ARG A 112 6.98 -20.15 -2.64
N SER A 113 6.87 -19.38 -1.56
CA SER A 113 5.65 -18.59 -1.31
C SER A 113 5.47 -17.42 -2.29
N CYS A 114 6.51 -17.03 -3.04
CA CYS A 114 6.51 -15.91 -3.98
C CYS A 114 6.16 -16.37 -5.42
N GLY A 115 5.06 -17.10 -5.58
CA GLY A 115 4.65 -17.70 -6.86
C GLY A 115 4.43 -16.68 -7.99
N TRP A 116 3.75 -15.56 -7.71
CA TRP A 116 3.54 -14.47 -8.69
C TRP A 116 4.87 -13.88 -9.12
N LEU A 117 5.74 -13.53 -8.18
CA LEU A 117 7.06 -12.97 -8.48
C LEU A 117 7.89 -13.91 -9.36
N THR A 118 7.87 -15.21 -9.07
CA THR A 118 8.54 -16.23 -9.90
C THR A 118 7.97 -16.26 -11.32
N GLY A 119 6.65 -16.20 -11.47
CA GLY A 119 5.97 -16.12 -12.77
C GLY A 119 6.36 -14.88 -13.57
N GLU A 120 6.30 -13.70 -12.95
CA GLU A 120 6.65 -12.43 -13.57
C GLU A 120 8.13 -12.31 -13.92
N PHE A 121 9.01 -12.84 -13.05
CA PHE A 121 10.45 -12.88 -13.30
C PHE A 121 10.78 -13.76 -14.50
N ASN A 122 10.25 -14.99 -14.55
CA ASN A 122 10.45 -15.90 -15.69
C ASN A 122 9.88 -15.34 -16.99
N ALA A 123 8.84 -14.52 -16.93
CA ALA A 123 8.26 -13.86 -18.08
C ALA A 123 9.01 -12.58 -18.52
N GLY A 124 10.07 -12.18 -17.81
CA GLY A 124 10.84 -10.97 -18.10
C GLY A 124 10.07 -9.66 -17.86
N ARG A 125 9.03 -9.69 -17.02
CA ARG A 125 8.18 -8.52 -16.69
C ARG A 125 8.62 -7.79 -15.43
N VAL A 126 9.46 -8.42 -14.59
CA VAL A 126 9.99 -7.84 -13.36
C VAL A 126 11.51 -7.68 -13.43
N ALA A 127 11.99 -6.55 -12.93
CA ALA A 127 13.39 -6.30 -12.63
C ALA A 127 13.55 -5.99 -11.15
N VAL A 128 14.56 -6.58 -10.51
CA VAL A 128 14.83 -6.41 -9.07
C VAL A 128 16.02 -5.46 -8.90
N VAL A 129 15.82 -4.41 -8.10
CA VAL A 129 16.88 -3.43 -7.78
C VAL A 129 17.06 -3.39 -6.28
N ALA A 130 18.12 -4.04 -5.79
CA ALA A 130 18.48 -3.99 -4.39
C ALA A 130 19.36 -2.76 -4.11
N ASN A 131 18.83 -1.79 -3.37
CA ASN A 131 19.59 -0.64 -2.92
C ASN A 131 19.32 -0.36 -1.44
N ALA A 132 20.35 -0.45 -0.60
CA ALA A 132 20.27 -0.06 0.80
C ALA A 132 20.64 1.42 0.89
N TYR A 133 19.64 2.31 0.97
CA TYR A 133 19.89 3.75 0.99
C TYR A 133 19.26 4.51 2.17
N CYS A 134 18.41 3.88 2.98
CA CYS A 134 17.70 4.59 4.05
C CYS A 134 18.05 4.02 5.42
N SER A 135 18.46 4.91 6.34
CA SER A 135 18.81 4.65 7.75
C SER A 135 20.04 3.77 7.98
N ARG A 136 20.88 4.18 8.94
CA ARG A 136 22.02 3.39 9.46
C ARG A 136 21.75 2.83 10.86
N ASN A 137 20.50 2.90 11.29
CA ASN A 137 20.06 2.58 12.64
C ASN A 137 19.23 1.28 12.64
N ARG A 138 19.35 0.49 13.71
CA ARG A 138 18.52 -0.71 13.97
C ARG A 138 17.13 -0.38 14.53
N ARG A 139 16.90 0.86 14.96
CA ARG A 139 15.63 1.33 15.51
C ARG A 139 14.58 1.41 14.39
N HIS A 140 13.58 0.53 14.42
CA HIS A 140 12.63 0.37 13.31
C HIS A 140 11.78 1.61 13.06
N ASP A 141 11.28 2.27 14.10
CA ASP A 141 10.51 3.51 14.02
C ASP A 141 11.29 4.64 13.33
N GLN A 142 12.58 4.81 13.67
CA GLN A 142 13.45 5.77 13.00
C GLN A 142 13.67 5.39 11.53
N SER A 143 13.91 4.11 11.24
CA SER A 143 14.15 3.66 9.87
C SER A 143 12.91 3.84 8.97
N ILE A 144 11.72 3.58 9.51
CA ILE A 144 10.45 3.86 8.83
C ILE A 144 10.32 5.37 8.59
N LEU A 145 10.56 6.20 9.61
CA LEU A 145 10.50 7.64 9.48
C LEU A 145 11.49 8.18 8.45
N ASN A 146 12.73 7.70 8.44
CA ASN A 146 13.73 8.11 7.45
C ASN A 146 13.31 7.72 6.02
N ALA A 147 12.63 6.59 5.85
CA ALA A 147 12.11 6.15 4.57
C ALA A 147 10.90 6.98 4.11
N ASP A 148 9.96 7.28 5.01
CA ASP A 148 8.78 8.11 4.75
C ASP A 148 9.13 9.58 4.47
N VAL A 149 10.15 10.09 5.16
CA VAL A 149 10.69 11.44 4.93
C VAL A 149 11.59 11.45 3.69
N GLY A 150 12.30 10.36 3.40
CA GLY A 150 13.29 10.33 2.31
C GLY A 150 14.62 10.99 2.69
N GLU A 151 14.93 11.06 3.99
CA GLU A 151 16.16 11.65 4.54
C GLU A 151 16.95 10.56 5.31
N PRO A 152 17.95 9.91 4.70
CA PRO A 152 18.66 8.79 5.31
C PRO A 152 19.36 9.09 6.63
N ASP A 153 19.84 10.33 6.78
CA ASP A 153 20.60 10.80 7.93
C ASP A 153 19.72 11.49 8.99
N PHE A 154 18.39 11.47 8.82
CA PHE A 154 17.49 12.02 9.82
C PHE A 154 17.58 11.25 11.13
N ASN A 155 17.72 11.97 12.25
CA ASN A 155 18.09 11.42 13.55
C ASN A 155 17.17 11.87 14.70
N GLU A 156 16.12 12.62 14.41
CA GLU A 156 15.08 12.96 15.38
C GLU A 156 13.86 12.04 15.19
N LEU A 157 13.11 11.78 16.26
CA LEU A 157 11.88 10.99 16.16
C LEU A 157 10.65 11.89 16.27
N VAL A 158 10.39 12.63 15.20
CA VAL A 158 9.25 13.55 15.11
C VAL A 158 8.38 13.13 13.93
N PHE A 159 7.21 12.56 14.23
CA PHE A 159 6.24 12.14 13.22
C PHE A 159 5.36 13.29 12.71
N GLU A 160 5.40 14.44 13.38
CA GLU A 160 4.70 15.64 12.92
C GLU A 160 5.57 16.45 11.96
N ARG A 161 5.79 15.85 10.80
CA ARG A 161 6.61 16.40 9.73
C ARG A 161 6.10 15.96 8.37
N ASP A 162 6.69 16.55 7.34
CA ASP A 162 6.44 16.21 5.95
C ASP A 162 7.11 14.91 5.54
N GLY A 163 6.43 14.21 4.65
CA GLY A 163 6.97 13.08 3.90
C GLY A 163 7.33 13.49 2.48
N TRP A 164 8.15 12.69 1.81
CA TRP A 164 8.52 12.98 0.43
C TRP A 164 7.37 12.78 -0.56
N GLY A 165 6.34 11.98 -0.22
CA GLY A 165 5.13 11.83 -1.03
C GLY A 165 4.27 13.09 -1.01
N GLY A 166 4.03 13.67 0.16
CA GLY A 166 3.33 14.96 0.29
C GLY A 166 4.07 16.08 -0.43
N ARG A 167 5.40 16.17 -0.26
CA ARG A 167 6.23 17.13 -1.02
C ARG A 167 6.16 16.93 -2.53
N LEU A 168 6.05 15.68 -3.00
CA LEU A 168 5.88 15.38 -4.42
C LEU A 168 4.53 15.90 -4.94
N VAL A 169 3.46 15.71 -4.18
CA VAL A 169 2.13 16.24 -4.51
C VAL A 169 2.13 17.77 -4.57
N GLU A 170 2.76 18.44 -3.60
CA GLU A 170 2.94 19.89 -3.61
C GLU A 170 3.72 20.38 -4.82
N ALA A 171 4.78 19.65 -5.21
CA ALA A 171 5.59 19.98 -6.37
C ALA A 171 4.84 19.80 -7.71
N ILE A 172 3.90 18.86 -7.77
CA ILE A 172 2.99 18.71 -8.92
C ILE A 172 1.98 19.87 -8.95
N GLY A 173 1.50 20.30 -7.79
CA GLY A 173 0.57 21.41 -7.63
C GLY A 173 -0.86 21.11 -8.11
N GLY A 174 -1.68 22.16 -8.14
CA GLY A 174 -3.10 22.04 -8.52
C GLY A 174 -3.93 21.32 -7.46
N SER A 175 -4.88 20.49 -7.90
CA SER A 175 -5.75 19.68 -7.05
C SER A 175 -5.15 18.33 -6.65
N ALA A 176 -3.89 18.06 -7.01
CA ALA A 176 -3.25 16.77 -6.75
C ALA A 176 -3.34 16.36 -5.27
N ASN A 177 -3.62 15.08 -5.02
CA ASN A 177 -3.66 14.53 -3.67
C ASN A 177 -2.77 13.29 -3.49
N ALA A 178 -2.35 13.12 -2.24
CA ALA A 178 -1.80 11.90 -1.70
C ALA A 178 -2.92 11.07 -1.07
N VAL A 179 -3.04 9.81 -1.44
CA VAL A 179 -4.11 8.92 -0.95
C VAL A 179 -3.52 7.86 -0.02
N GLU A 180 -3.99 7.80 1.21
CA GLU A 180 -3.62 6.75 2.18
C GLU A 180 -4.65 5.62 2.13
N LEU A 181 -4.20 4.39 1.85
CA LEU A 181 -5.07 3.22 1.85
C LEU A 181 -5.06 2.48 3.20
N GLY A 182 -4.03 2.69 4.01
CA GLY A 182 -3.85 2.04 5.32
C GLY A 182 -4.81 2.53 6.40
N GLY A 183 -4.76 1.90 7.58
CA GLY A 183 -5.58 2.29 8.73
C GLY A 183 -5.19 3.62 9.39
N SER A 184 -4.06 4.21 9.01
CA SER A 184 -3.54 5.46 9.55
C SER A 184 -2.73 6.20 8.48
N ILE A 185 -2.81 7.53 8.46
CA ILE A 185 -2.03 8.38 7.55
C ILE A 185 -0.54 8.27 7.88
N SER A 186 0.23 7.76 6.92
CA SER A 186 1.69 7.67 6.96
C SER A 186 2.36 9.04 6.87
N VAL A 187 3.58 9.18 7.41
CA VAL A 187 4.34 10.42 7.27
C VAL A 187 4.64 10.70 5.81
N PHE A 188 4.84 9.66 5.00
CA PHE A 188 5.04 9.74 3.56
C PHE A 188 4.06 10.70 2.86
N ASN A 189 2.78 10.67 3.25
CA ASN A 189 1.72 11.46 2.61
C ASN A 189 1.64 12.92 3.09
N LYS A 190 2.27 13.27 4.22
CA LYS A 190 2.14 14.59 4.84
C LYS A 190 2.86 15.69 4.03
N GLY A 191 2.18 16.80 3.80
CA GLY A 191 2.73 18.01 3.16
C GLY A 191 3.68 18.81 4.06
N SER A 192 4.34 19.81 3.47
CA SER A 192 5.37 20.67 4.07
C SER A 192 4.82 21.75 5.01
N GLN A 193 3.56 22.17 4.85
CA GLN A 193 2.95 23.22 5.67
C GLN A 193 2.64 22.75 7.10
N GLU A 194 3.38 23.26 8.07
CA GLU A 194 3.14 22.98 9.49
C GLU A 194 1.73 23.43 9.93
N GLY A 195 1.05 22.59 10.72
CA GLY A 195 -0.34 22.81 11.14
C GLY A 195 -1.40 22.46 10.09
N ASP A 196 -1.01 22.25 8.83
CA ASP A 196 -1.91 21.90 7.72
C ASP A 196 -1.33 20.82 6.80
N ARG A 197 -0.53 19.91 7.36
CA ARG A 197 0.18 18.87 6.61
C ARG A 197 -0.74 17.88 5.91
N LEU A 198 -2.04 17.91 6.22
CA LEU A 198 -3.05 17.00 5.67
C LEU A 198 -3.93 17.65 4.60
N ALA A 199 -3.66 18.91 4.22
CA ALA A 199 -4.47 19.64 3.25
C ALA A 199 -4.70 18.90 1.91
N GLN A 200 -3.69 18.15 1.45
CA GLN A 200 -3.73 17.38 0.20
C GLN A 200 -3.70 15.86 0.44
N VAL A 201 -4.25 15.41 1.57
CA VAL A 201 -4.28 14.00 1.94
C VAL A 201 -5.71 13.48 2.01
N ILE A 202 -6.02 12.44 1.25
CA ILE A 202 -7.29 11.71 1.34
C ILE A 202 -7.05 10.38 2.04
N HIS A 203 -7.76 10.14 3.14
CA HIS A 203 -7.70 8.86 3.86
C HIS A 203 -8.77 7.89 3.35
N ALA A 204 -8.37 7.00 2.46
CA ALA A 204 -9.22 6.02 1.80
C ALA A 204 -9.09 4.63 2.45
N ALA A 205 -9.26 4.55 3.78
CA ALA A 205 -9.17 3.30 4.55
C ALA A 205 -10.28 2.29 4.22
N ASN A 206 -11.42 2.75 3.70
CA ASN A 206 -12.48 1.92 3.16
C ASN A 206 -13.26 2.72 2.11
N VAL A 207 -12.93 2.57 0.83
CA VAL A 207 -13.51 3.40 -0.25
C VAL A 207 -15.01 3.21 -0.37
N ARG A 208 -15.50 1.97 -0.25
CA ARG A 208 -16.93 1.65 -0.36
C ARG A 208 -17.78 2.06 0.85
N ASP A 209 -17.13 2.46 1.95
CA ASP A 209 -17.77 3.02 3.16
C ASP A 209 -17.14 4.38 3.55
N ILE A 210 -16.63 5.13 2.56
CA ILE A 210 -15.94 6.41 2.80
C ILE A 210 -16.92 7.54 3.13
N ALA A 211 -18.17 7.39 2.70
CA ALA A 211 -19.21 8.38 2.88
C ALA A 211 -19.61 8.52 4.35
N LEU A 212 -20.04 9.72 4.74
CA LEU A 212 -20.64 9.91 6.06
C LEU A 212 -21.87 8.98 6.21
N PRO A 213 -22.03 8.30 7.36
CA PRO A 213 -23.10 7.34 7.54
C PRO A 213 -24.48 7.90 7.16
N ASN A 214 -25.27 7.07 6.48
CA ASN A 214 -26.65 7.36 6.12
C ASN A 214 -27.59 6.39 6.84
N VAL A 215 -28.87 6.76 6.94
CA VAL A 215 -29.87 5.90 7.60
C VAL A 215 -30.07 4.65 6.74
N ASN A 216 -30.01 3.47 7.34
CA ASN A 216 -30.28 2.23 6.63
C ASN A 216 -31.69 2.26 5.99
N ALA A 217 -31.75 2.06 4.67
CA ALA A 217 -33.03 2.03 3.94
C ALA A 217 -33.87 0.78 4.31
N SER A 218 -33.21 -0.31 4.70
CA SER A 218 -33.83 -1.59 5.02
C SER A 218 -33.93 -1.80 6.54
N GLY A 219 -35.11 -1.51 7.11
CA GLY A 219 -35.47 -1.95 8.46
C GLY A 219 -35.78 -0.83 9.44
N GLY A 220 -36.85 -0.07 9.22
CA GLY A 220 -37.55 0.73 10.24
C GLY A 220 -36.78 1.85 10.94
N GLY A 221 -35.46 1.98 10.77
CA GLY A 221 -34.62 3.08 11.25
C GLY A 221 -34.81 3.46 12.73
N THR A 222 -35.11 2.50 13.60
CA THR A 222 -35.27 2.73 15.06
C THR A 222 -34.02 2.36 15.86
N GLY A 223 -33.02 1.77 15.23
CA GLY A 223 -31.73 1.48 15.86
C GLY A 223 -31.07 2.76 16.36
N ARG A 224 -30.39 2.70 17.51
CA ARG A 224 -29.73 3.86 18.12
C ARG A 224 -28.79 4.60 17.15
N ARG A 225 -28.07 3.86 16.30
CA ARG A 225 -27.20 4.43 15.26
C ARG A 225 -28.00 5.24 14.23
N ASP A 226 -29.11 4.70 13.73
CA ASP A 226 -29.96 5.39 12.74
C ASP A 226 -30.63 6.64 13.32
N VAL A 227 -31.05 6.60 14.60
CA VAL A 227 -31.60 7.76 15.31
C VAL A 227 -30.56 8.87 15.40
N VAL A 228 -29.31 8.53 15.76
CA VAL A 228 -28.20 9.51 15.84
C VAL A 228 -27.87 10.07 14.46
N ILE A 229 -27.77 9.24 13.42
CA ILE A 229 -27.51 9.68 12.04
C ILE A 229 -28.59 10.65 11.57
N ARG A 230 -29.87 10.32 11.81
CA ARG A 230 -31.01 11.17 11.43
C ARG A 230 -30.98 12.50 12.17
N ALA A 231 -30.74 12.48 13.48
CA ALA A 231 -30.63 13.68 14.29
C ALA A 231 -29.48 14.59 13.82
N LEU A 232 -28.31 14.02 13.54
CA LEU A 232 -27.17 14.76 13.00
C LEU A 232 -27.46 15.34 11.62
N LYS A 233 -28.04 14.53 10.71
CA LYS A 233 -28.42 15.00 9.37
C LYS A 233 -29.42 16.15 9.44
N GLY A 234 -30.45 16.02 10.29
CA GLY A 234 -31.42 17.09 10.54
C GLY A 234 -30.79 18.34 11.16
N TYR A 235 -29.84 18.18 12.08
CA TYR A 235 -29.10 19.30 12.67
C TYR A 235 -28.31 20.09 11.61
N TYR A 236 -27.50 19.40 10.78
CA TYR A 236 -26.71 20.08 9.74
C TYR A 236 -27.60 20.73 8.68
N GLN A 237 -28.72 20.10 8.31
CA GLN A 237 -29.68 20.68 7.36
C GLN A 237 -30.39 21.92 7.92
N ALA A 238 -30.91 21.84 9.15
CA ALA A 238 -31.68 22.94 9.73
C ALA A 238 -30.79 24.12 10.18
N ARG A 239 -29.64 23.84 10.80
CA ARG A 239 -28.73 24.89 11.24
C ARG A 239 -27.86 25.43 10.11
N GLY A 240 -27.58 24.65 9.07
CA GLY A 240 -26.69 25.07 7.98
C GLY A 240 -27.16 26.36 7.29
N GLU A 241 -28.46 26.48 7.00
CA GLU A 241 -29.03 27.70 6.40
C GLU A 241 -28.92 28.90 7.35
N GLU A 242 -29.21 28.73 8.63
CA GLU A 242 -29.05 29.77 9.65
C GLU A 242 -27.59 30.22 9.75
N VAL A 243 -26.65 29.28 9.80
CA VAL A 243 -25.20 29.58 9.83
C VAL A 243 -24.79 30.37 8.59
N LEU A 244 -25.23 29.96 7.40
CA LEU A 244 -24.86 30.59 6.14
C LEU A 244 -25.46 32.00 5.97
N THR A 245 -26.65 32.26 6.51
CA THR A 245 -27.41 33.49 6.25
C THR A 245 -27.40 34.49 7.40
N GLU A 246 -27.30 34.02 8.65
CA GLU A 246 -27.46 34.87 9.84
C GLU A 246 -26.14 35.14 10.58
N GLN A 247 -25.09 34.34 10.34
CA GLN A 247 -23.81 34.46 11.04
C GLN A 247 -22.76 35.18 10.18
N PRO A 248 -21.79 35.89 10.80
CA PRO A 248 -20.72 36.53 10.05
C PRO A 248 -19.79 35.48 9.42
N ALA A 249 -19.24 35.76 8.23
CA ALA A 249 -18.44 34.80 7.45
C ALA A 249 -17.21 34.23 8.18
N ASN A 250 -16.69 34.93 9.20
CA ASN A 250 -15.56 34.47 10.03
C ASN A 250 -16.01 33.69 11.28
N TRP A 251 -17.29 33.33 11.39
CA TRP A 251 -17.79 32.58 12.53
C TRP A 251 -17.18 31.17 12.52
N PRO A 252 -16.55 30.72 13.63
CA PRO A 252 -15.77 29.47 13.65
C PRO A 252 -16.54 28.21 13.22
N PHE A 253 -17.87 28.23 13.30
CA PHE A 253 -18.66 27.05 12.98
C PHE A 253 -18.90 26.84 11.49
N HIS A 254 -18.67 27.84 10.62
CA HIS A 254 -18.79 27.67 9.16
C HIS A 254 -18.02 26.44 8.67
N THR A 255 -16.78 26.29 9.15
CA THR A 255 -15.90 25.16 8.84
C THR A 255 -16.57 23.80 9.07
N PHE A 256 -17.37 23.61 10.13
CA PHE A 256 -18.01 22.32 10.39
C PHE A 256 -19.14 22.02 9.38
N PHE A 257 -19.90 23.04 8.96
CA PHE A 257 -20.96 22.87 7.98
C PHE A 257 -20.38 22.68 6.58
N ASP A 258 -19.34 23.43 6.23
CA ASP A 258 -18.62 23.30 4.96
C ASP A 258 -17.97 21.92 4.85
N HIS A 259 -17.31 21.45 5.91
CA HIS A 259 -16.77 20.09 5.96
C HIS A 259 -17.89 19.04 5.84
N ASN A 260 -19.01 19.20 6.53
CA ASN A 260 -20.11 18.23 6.42
C ASN A 260 -20.64 18.14 4.98
N ALA A 261 -20.87 19.29 4.34
CA ALA A 261 -21.34 19.36 2.97
C ALA A 261 -20.32 18.73 2.00
N ALA A 262 -19.03 19.08 2.13
CA ALA A 262 -17.96 18.54 1.31
C ALA A 262 -17.82 17.01 1.47
N PHE A 263 -17.81 16.49 2.70
CA PHE A 263 -17.72 15.04 2.94
C PHE A 263 -18.93 14.27 2.42
N ARG A 264 -20.13 14.84 2.49
CA ARG A 264 -21.33 14.21 1.91
C ARG A 264 -21.25 14.18 0.39
N ALA A 265 -20.95 15.32 -0.24
CA ALA A 265 -20.83 15.40 -1.69
C ALA A 265 -19.77 14.41 -2.21
N PHE A 266 -18.57 14.43 -1.63
CA PHE A 266 -17.50 13.49 -1.99
C PHE A 266 -17.90 12.03 -1.78
N GLY A 267 -18.53 11.70 -0.65
CA GLY A 267 -19.00 10.35 -0.35
C GLY A 267 -20.09 9.87 -1.31
N ASP A 268 -21.03 10.75 -1.68
CA ASP A 268 -22.11 10.45 -2.63
C ASP A 268 -21.55 10.24 -4.05
N ASP A 269 -20.56 11.03 -4.47
CA ASP A 269 -19.86 10.87 -5.76
C ASP A 269 -19.11 9.53 -5.84
N ILE A 270 -18.41 9.15 -4.77
CA ILE A 270 -17.74 7.84 -4.68
C ILE A 270 -18.77 6.71 -4.69
N ALA A 271 -19.85 6.81 -3.92
CA ALA A 271 -20.90 5.80 -3.87
C ALA A 271 -21.57 5.61 -5.24
N ALA A 272 -21.83 6.71 -5.96
CA ALA A 272 -22.33 6.68 -7.33
C ALA A 272 -21.34 5.98 -8.27
N ARG A 273 -20.04 6.32 -8.22
CA ARG A 273 -19.01 5.65 -9.02
C ARG A 273 -18.94 4.15 -8.72
N MET A 274 -18.97 3.76 -7.44
CA MET A 274 -18.94 2.35 -7.05
C MET A 274 -20.20 1.59 -7.48
N ALA A 275 -21.36 2.25 -7.49
CA ALA A 275 -22.60 1.66 -8.01
C ALA A 275 -22.52 1.43 -9.53
N ASP A 276 -22.00 2.40 -10.27
CA ASP A 276 -21.83 2.30 -11.73
C ASP A 276 -20.79 1.23 -12.12
N CYS A 277 -19.72 1.09 -11.34
CA CYS A 277 -18.63 0.15 -11.61
C CYS A 277 -18.84 -1.24 -11.02
N GLY A 278 -19.92 -1.44 -10.27
CA GLY A 278 -20.36 -2.74 -9.77
C GLY A 278 -19.63 -3.27 -8.52
N ALA A 279 -19.90 -4.53 -8.22
CA ALA A 279 -19.30 -5.22 -7.08
C ALA A 279 -17.78 -5.42 -7.28
N LEU A 280 -17.06 -5.68 -6.19
CA LEU A 280 -15.67 -6.12 -6.29
C LEU A 280 -15.59 -7.43 -7.10
N PRO A 281 -14.54 -7.63 -7.92
CA PRO A 281 -14.34 -8.89 -8.60
C PRO A 281 -14.12 -10.02 -7.58
N LEU A 282 -14.49 -11.25 -7.96
CA LEU A 282 -14.33 -12.44 -7.09
C LEU A 282 -12.87 -12.65 -6.62
N SER A 283 -11.89 -12.21 -7.42
CA SER A 283 -10.46 -12.26 -7.11
C SER A 283 -10.03 -11.30 -6.00
N LEU A 284 -10.86 -10.34 -5.61
CA LEU A 284 -10.62 -9.39 -4.51
C LEU A 284 -11.62 -9.54 -3.36
N LEU A 285 -12.59 -10.44 -3.52
CA LEU A 285 -13.55 -10.76 -2.48
C LEU A 285 -12.98 -11.83 -1.53
N PRO A 286 -13.20 -11.70 -0.22
CA PRO A 286 -12.77 -12.69 0.73
C PRO A 286 -13.48 -14.02 0.49
N THR A 287 -12.82 -15.14 0.81
CA THR A 287 -13.40 -16.50 0.71
C THR A 287 -14.71 -16.65 1.49
N SER A 288 -14.82 -15.96 2.64
CA SER A 288 -16.04 -15.88 3.45
C SER A 288 -17.24 -15.24 2.74
N SER A 289 -16.99 -14.47 1.68
CA SER A 289 -17.99 -13.82 0.83
C SER A 289 -18.11 -14.47 -0.55
N GLY A 290 -17.58 -15.68 -0.72
CA GLY A 290 -17.65 -16.45 -1.97
C GLY A 290 -16.58 -16.08 -3.01
N GLY A 291 -15.58 -15.27 -2.64
CA GLY A 291 -14.42 -14.98 -3.48
C GLY A 291 -13.26 -15.97 -3.29
N SER A 292 -12.09 -15.61 -3.83
CA SER A 292 -10.86 -16.40 -3.72
C SER A 292 -9.70 -15.65 -3.06
N PHE A 293 -9.91 -14.39 -2.68
CA PHE A 293 -8.88 -13.57 -2.04
C PHE A 293 -8.82 -13.91 -0.56
N ASP A 294 -7.66 -14.29 -0.05
CA ASP A 294 -7.47 -14.54 1.37
C ASP A 294 -6.01 -14.28 1.69
N LEU A 295 -5.77 -13.25 2.49
CA LEU A 295 -4.45 -12.87 2.97
C LEU A 295 -4.39 -13.08 4.47
N PHE A 296 -3.24 -13.48 4.98
CA PHE A 296 -3.01 -13.53 6.43
C PHE A 296 -3.22 -12.15 7.08
N SER A 297 -2.92 -11.07 6.37
CA SER A 297 -3.17 -9.69 6.79
C SER A 297 -4.49 -9.13 6.27
N ASN A 298 -5.56 -9.20 7.09
CA ASN A 298 -6.86 -8.55 6.79
C ASN A 298 -6.73 -7.05 6.48
N SER A 299 -5.78 -6.36 7.12
CA SER A 299 -5.54 -4.93 6.87
C SER A 299 -4.93 -4.69 5.48
N PHE A 300 -4.03 -5.56 5.02
CA PHE A 300 -3.49 -5.47 3.67
C PHE A 300 -4.51 -5.91 2.63
N GLU A 301 -5.34 -6.89 2.96
CA GLU A 301 -6.46 -7.32 2.13
C GLU A 301 -7.43 -6.15 1.85
N GLN A 302 -7.78 -5.37 2.89
CA GLN A 302 -8.60 -4.17 2.73
C GLN A 302 -7.89 -3.10 1.87
N GLN A 303 -6.58 -2.92 2.03
CA GLN A 303 -5.79 -1.98 1.22
C GLN A 303 -5.81 -2.38 -0.26
N CYS A 304 -5.73 -3.67 -0.60
CA CYS A 304 -5.81 -4.14 -2.00
C CYS A 304 -7.18 -3.82 -2.61
N ARG A 305 -8.27 -4.02 -1.86
CA ARG A 305 -9.61 -3.61 -2.27
C ARG A 305 -9.72 -2.10 -2.48
N ASN A 306 -9.20 -1.31 -1.56
CA ASN A 306 -9.21 0.15 -1.67
C ASN A 306 -8.37 0.62 -2.87
N LEU A 307 -7.23 -0.01 -3.15
CA LEU A 307 -6.40 0.29 -4.31
C LEU A 307 -7.20 0.10 -5.60
N TYR A 308 -7.90 -1.03 -5.72
CA TYR A 308 -8.79 -1.31 -6.85
C TYR A 308 -9.87 -0.22 -7.00
N ASP A 309 -10.60 0.09 -5.93
CA ASP A 309 -11.69 1.07 -5.97
C ASP A 309 -11.18 2.51 -6.27
N VAL A 310 -10.01 2.91 -5.76
CA VAL A 310 -9.36 4.19 -6.10
C VAL A 310 -9.00 4.25 -7.58
N CYS A 311 -8.57 3.14 -8.18
CA CYS A 311 -8.24 3.09 -9.61
C CYS A 311 -9.49 3.23 -10.52
N LEU A 312 -10.69 2.99 -9.99
CA LEU A 312 -11.96 3.26 -10.68
C LEU A 312 -12.41 4.72 -10.57
N ALA A 313 -11.82 5.49 -9.65
CA ALA A 313 -12.19 6.86 -9.33
C ALA A 313 -11.02 7.87 -9.33
N PRO A 314 -10.02 7.77 -10.24
CA PRO A 314 -8.78 8.55 -10.11
C PRO A 314 -9.00 10.07 -10.22
N ASP A 315 -10.08 10.49 -10.88
CA ASP A 315 -10.55 11.87 -11.01
C ASP A 315 -11.14 12.41 -9.70
N LEU A 316 -11.95 11.62 -8.99
CA LEU A 316 -12.54 12.04 -7.71
C LEU A 316 -11.47 12.21 -6.63
N PHE A 317 -10.41 11.39 -6.68
CA PHE A 317 -9.29 11.49 -5.75
C PHE A 317 -8.20 12.50 -6.20
N ASP A 318 -8.26 13.05 -7.42
CA ASP A 318 -7.16 13.81 -8.03
C ASP A 318 -5.79 13.11 -7.85
N LEU A 319 -5.77 11.82 -8.17
CA LEU A 319 -4.74 10.89 -7.73
C LEU A 319 -3.32 11.22 -8.26
N ARG A 320 -2.32 11.22 -7.38
CA ARG A 320 -0.88 11.31 -7.76
C ARG A 320 0.02 10.36 -6.99
N THR A 321 -0.21 10.22 -5.69
CA THR A 321 0.52 9.25 -4.86
C THR A 321 -0.46 8.40 -4.06
N LEU A 322 -0.09 7.14 -3.85
CA LEU A 322 -0.78 6.20 -2.99
C LEU A 322 0.20 5.70 -1.94
N SER A 323 -0.27 5.53 -0.70
CA SER A 323 0.49 4.87 0.35
C SER A 323 -0.26 3.63 0.82
N MET A 324 0.50 2.55 0.91
CA MET A 324 0.09 1.27 1.48
C MET A 324 1.15 0.82 2.47
N SER A 325 0.76 -0.03 3.40
CA SER A 325 1.71 -0.64 4.32
C SER A 325 1.36 -2.08 4.66
N TYR A 326 2.40 -2.88 4.86
CA TYR A 326 2.32 -4.23 5.36
C TYR A 326 3.22 -4.36 6.59
N GLY A 327 2.64 -4.68 7.74
CA GLY A 327 3.35 -4.81 9.01
C GLY A 327 3.78 -6.23 9.35
N GLY A 328 4.47 -6.37 10.48
CA GLY A 328 4.85 -7.67 11.01
C GLY A 328 6.18 -8.21 10.49
N TRP A 329 7.05 -7.32 10.02
CA TRP A 329 8.41 -7.63 9.57
C TRP A 329 9.49 -7.55 10.66
N ASP A 330 9.13 -7.12 11.88
CA ASP A 330 10.00 -7.25 13.05
C ASP A 330 10.06 -8.72 13.48
N THR A 331 10.79 -9.51 12.69
CA THR A 331 10.87 -10.95 12.84
C THR A 331 12.15 -11.35 13.57
N HIS A 332 12.01 -12.28 14.51
CA HIS A 332 13.12 -12.84 15.29
C HIS A 332 13.37 -14.31 14.94
N GLY A 333 14.26 -14.97 15.71
CA GLY A 333 14.52 -16.39 15.54
C GLY A 333 13.25 -17.24 15.66
N GLY A 334 13.17 -18.30 14.85
CA GLY A 334 12.00 -19.19 14.80
C GLY A 334 10.74 -18.59 14.16
N GLN A 335 10.84 -17.49 13.40
CA GLN A 335 9.68 -16.85 12.76
C GLN A 335 9.61 -17.04 11.24
N GLU A 336 10.31 -18.04 10.68
CA GLU A 336 10.21 -18.42 9.25
C GLU A 336 8.75 -18.50 8.80
N GLY A 337 7.87 -19.21 9.50
CA GLY A 337 6.48 -19.36 9.07
C GLY A 337 5.73 -18.02 8.95
N ARG A 338 6.09 -17.02 9.77
CA ARG A 338 5.54 -15.65 9.64
C ARG A 338 6.11 -14.94 8.42
N ILE A 339 7.41 -15.05 8.16
CA ILE A 339 8.07 -14.49 6.98
C ILE A 339 7.46 -15.10 5.71
N SER A 340 7.36 -16.43 5.65
CA SER A 340 6.79 -17.18 4.53
C SER A 340 5.34 -16.76 4.23
N ARG A 341 4.52 -16.57 5.26
CA ARG A 341 3.15 -16.03 5.12
C ARG A 341 3.14 -14.59 4.61
N ASN A 342 3.94 -13.70 5.19
CA ASN A 342 4.00 -12.30 4.74
C ASN A 342 4.48 -12.20 3.27
N LEU A 343 5.46 -13.00 2.90
CA LEU A 343 5.93 -13.10 1.52
C LEU A 343 4.85 -13.64 0.59
N GLY A 344 4.12 -14.67 1.04
CA GLY A 344 2.98 -15.23 0.31
C GLY A 344 1.87 -14.20 0.08
N ASP A 345 1.49 -13.44 1.11
CA ASP A 345 0.46 -12.40 1.01
C ASP A 345 0.79 -11.33 -0.02
N ILE A 346 2.07 -10.99 -0.20
CA ILE A 346 2.51 -9.91 -1.09
C ILE A 346 2.87 -10.41 -2.49
N LEU A 347 3.67 -11.49 -2.57
CA LEU A 347 4.34 -11.94 -3.79
C LEU A 347 3.84 -13.30 -4.29
N GLY A 348 2.85 -13.89 -3.62
CA GLY A 348 2.23 -15.15 -4.00
C GLY A 348 1.28 -15.01 -5.20
N THR A 349 0.98 -16.13 -5.85
CA THR A 349 0.01 -16.21 -6.95
C THR A 349 -1.40 -15.94 -6.45
N ASP A 350 -2.16 -15.09 -7.15
CA ASP A 350 -3.49 -14.63 -6.77
C ASP A 350 -3.50 -13.91 -5.40
N LYS A 351 -2.44 -13.15 -5.09
CA LYS A 351 -2.25 -12.41 -3.83
C LYS A 351 -2.08 -10.92 -4.08
N GLY A 352 -1.49 -10.17 -3.14
CA GLY A 352 -1.63 -8.71 -3.09
C GLY A 352 -1.07 -7.91 -4.28
N LEU A 353 0.00 -8.37 -4.94
CA LEU A 353 0.59 -7.68 -6.11
C LEU A 353 0.21 -8.28 -7.48
N ASP A 354 -0.57 -9.36 -7.49
CA ASP A 354 -1.14 -9.96 -8.70
C ASP A 354 -2.42 -9.22 -9.10
#